data_AF-A0A5C1YP07-F1
#
_entry.id   AF-A0A5C1YP07-F1
#
_cell.length_a   1.000
_cell.length_b   1.000
_cell.length_c   1.000
_cell.angle_alpha   90.00
_cell.angle_beta   90.00
_cell.angle_gamma   90.00
#
_symmetry.space_group_name_H-M   'P 1'
#
loop_
_entity.id
_entity.type
_entity.pdbx_description
1 polymer ?
#
loop_
_entity_poly.entity_id
_entity_poly.type
_entity_poly.pdbx_seq_one_letter_code
_entity_poly.pdbx_strand_id
1 'polypeptide(L)'
;MRQDQEPAAAPEPHSAAHTTRTALIGLAACALVAWGTLHVLRPGAADSAAPQAVAAAEDPNILHADATMAVINAANAPKALADSGYSTAEQADILAAVKRHEVKLVAMPVYDATGAGGAITIVCGPWQRTVSLLPTPTTVILPIAISGAVDILPATPPGPMGTGSGAVTVFGPQALPVLYKGNTLSLTVLAQ
;
A
#
# COMPACT_ATOMS: atom_id res chain seq x y z
N MET A 1 12.85 -55.40 43.79
CA MET A 1 11.87 -56.37 44.32
C MET A 1 10.50 -55.72 44.26
N ARG A 2 9.55 -56.35 43.52
CA ARG A 2 8.12 -55.98 43.25
C ARG A 2 7.92 -54.62 42.55
N GLN A 3 7.58 -54.48 41.26
CA GLN A 3 6.71 -55.21 40.31
C GLN A 3 5.22 -55.20 40.67
N ASP A 4 4.41 -55.16 39.61
CA ASP A 4 2.94 -55.00 39.47
C ASP A 4 2.50 -53.52 39.32
N GLN A 5 1.88 -53.05 38.23
CA GLN A 5 1.03 -53.75 37.27
C GLN A 5 0.82 -52.89 35.99
N GLU A 6 1.06 -53.46 34.82
CA GLU A 6 0.41 -53.07 33.55
C GLU A 6 -0.47 -54.26 33.14
N PRO A 7 -1.66 -54.05 32.55
CA PRO A 7 -1.82 -54.58 31.19
C PRO A 7 -2.74 -53.79 30.26
N ALA A 8 -2.28 -53.69 29.01
CA ALA A 8 -2.99 -54.07 27.77
C ALA A 8 -4.14 -53.24 27.17
N ALA A 9 -3.90 -52.85 25.91
CA ALA A 9 -4.79 -52.91 24.73
C ALA A 9 -6.06 -52.02 24.73
N ALA A 10 -6.51 -51.42 23.62
CA ALA A 10 -6.36 -51.73 22.20
C ALA A 10 -6.54 -50.45 21.35
N PRO A 11 -6.20 -50.47 20.05
CA PRO A 11 -6.31 -49.35 19.13
C PRO A 11 -7.59 -49.44 18.28
N GLU A 12 -8.52 -48.49 18.32
CA GLU A 12 -9.64 -48.41 17.36
C GLU A 12 -10.23 -46.98 17.30
N PRO A 13 -10.97 -46.59 16.23
CA PRO A 13 -10.64 -46.78 14.82
C PRO A 13 -10.86 -45.48 14.00
N HIS A 14 -10.31 -45.46 12.79
CA HIS A 14 -10.80 -44.61 11.71
C HIS A 14 -12.32 -44.81 11.53
N SER A 15 -13.12 -43.75 11.64
CA SER A 15 -14.46 -43.74 11.01
C SER A 15 -14.33 -43.10 9.64
N ALA A 16 -14.19 -43.94 8.63
CA ALA A 16 -14.36 -43.58 7.24
C ALA A 16 -15.84 -43.32 6.91
N ALA A 17 -16.05 -42.65 5.77
CA ALA A 17 -17.16 -42.87 4.83
C ALA A 17 -18.58 -42.43 5.26
N HIS A 18 -19.47 -41.92 4.41
CA HIS A 18 -19.51 -41.44 3.02
C HIS A 18 -20.95 -40.89 2.82
N THR A 19 -21.11 -39.87 1.96
CA THR A 19 -22.23 -39.72 1.02
C THR A 19 -23.69 -39.67 1.52
N THR A 20 -24.34 -38.52 1.29
CA THR A 20 -25.60 -38.38 0.50
C THR A 20 -25.80 -36.90 0.17
N ARG A 21 -25.50 -36.45 -1.06
CA ARG A 21 -26.42 -36.30 -2.21
C ARG A 21 -27.58 -35.30 -2.00
N THR A 22 -27.37 -34.11 -2.58
CA THR A 22 -28.22 -33.38 -3.54
C THR A 22 -29.66 -32.97 -3.24
N ALA A 23 -29.96 -31.80 -3.84
CA ALA A 23 -31.25 -31.19 -4.20
C ALA A 23 -31.73 -30.15 -3.16
N LEU A 24 -32.04 -28.91 -3.52
CA LEU A 24 -32.77 -28.46 -4.71
C LEU A 24 -32.30 -27.09 -5.22
N ILE A 25 -32.27 -27.00 -6.55
CA ILE A 25 -32.33 -25.78 -7.34
C ILE A 25 -33.78 -25.25 -7.28
N GLY A 26 -33.94 -23.94 -7.09
CA GLY A 26 -35.15 -23.17 -7.41
C GLY A 26 -34.72 -21.71 -7.56
N LEU A 27 -34.37 -21.21 -8.74
CA LEU A 27 -35.21 -20.84 -9.89
C LEU A 27 -36.25 -19.76 -9.54
N ALA A 28 -35.83 -18.52 -9.79
CA ALA A 28 -36.56 -17.32 -10.22
C ALA A 28 -37.86 -16.90 -9.52
N ALA A 29 -37.92 -15.62 -9.13
CA ALA A 29 -38.94 -14.72 -9.67
C ALA A 29 -38.56 -13.25 -9.41
N CYS A 30 -38.65 -12.47 -10.49
CA CYS A 30 -38.58 -11.02 -10.51
C CYS A 30 -39.64 -10.38 -9.60
N ALA A 31 -39.29 -9.27 -8.95
CA ALA A 31 -40.22 -8.17 -8.73
C ALA A 31 -39.47 -6.84 -8.78
N LEU A 32 -39.46 -6.24 -9.97
CA LEU A 32 -39.31 -4.80 -10.13
C LEU A 32 -40.59 -4.16 -9.58
N VAL A 33 -40.47 -3.32 -8.55
CA VAL A 33 -41.51 -2.37 -8.15
C VAL A 33 -40.78 -1.06 -7.86
N ALA A 34 -40.62 -0.22 -8.87
CA ALA A 34 -41.48 0.91 -9.22
C ALA A 34 -41.22 2.14 -8.33
N TRP A 35 -40.70 3.18 -9.00
CA TRP A 35 -40.49 4.52 -8.51
C TRP A 35 -41.78 5.17 -8.00
N GLY A 36 -41.68 5.88 -6.88
CA GLY A 36 -42.39 7.13 -6.62
C GLY A 36 -43.65 7.05 -5.75
N THR A 37 -43.59 7.58 -4.53
CA THR A 37 -44.26 8.84 -4.15
C THR A 37 -43.94 9.19 -2.69
N LEU A 38 -44.23 10.43 -2.37
CA LEU A 38 -43.61 11.29 -1.40
C LEU A 38 -44.52 11.46 -0.16
N HIS A 39 -43.92 11.45 1.03
CA HIS A 39 -44.36 11.94 2.37
C HIS A 39 -45.62 11.36 3.05
N VAL A 40 -45.42 10.67 4.18
CA VAL A 40 -46.17 10.90 5.43
C VAL A 40 -45.25 10.68 6.65
N LEU A 41 -45.27 11.66 7.55
CA LEU A 41 -44.58 11.73 8.83
C LEU A 41 -45.08 10.65 9.81
N ARG A 42 -44.20 9.83 10.39
CA ARG A 42 -44.52 9.01 11.58
C ARG A 42 -43.30 8.87 12.49
N PRO A 43 -43.39 9.30 13.77
CA PRO A 43 -42.33 9.07 14.75
C PRO A 43 -42.50 7.70 15.39
N GLY A 44 -41.40 7.04 15.73
CA GLY A 44 -41.39 5.92 16.68
C GLY A 44 -40.69 4.65 16.20
N ALA A 45 -39.39 4.58 16.52
CA ALA A 45 -38.64 3.40 16.94
C ALA A 45 -38.77 2.09 16.14
N ALA A 46 -37.80 1.87 15.24
CA ALA A 46 -37.20 0.56 15.02
C ALA A 46 -35.77 0.79 14.50
N ASP A 47 -34.78 0.47 15.34
CA ASP A 47 -33.36 0.44 15.03
C ASP A 47 -33.12 -0.45 13.80
N SER A 48 -33.01 0.18 12.63
CA SER A 48 -32.32 -0.41 11.49
C SER A 48 -30.85 -0.09 11.67
N ALA A 49 -30.11 -1.05 12.23
CA ALA A 49 -28.66 -1.05 12.21
C ALA A 49 -28.19 -1.06 10.75
N ALA A 50 -28.00 0.13 10.18
CA ALA A 50 -27.19 0.30 8.99
C ALA A 50 -25.78 -0.22 9.30
N PRO A 51 -25.11 -0.93 8.38
CA PRO A 51 -23.70 -1.23 8.57
C PRO A 51 -22.98 0.11 8.68
N GLN A 52 -22.50 0.42 9.88
CA GLN A 52 -21.56 1.49 10.10
C GLN A 52 -20.32 1.11 9.30
N ALA A 53 -20.15 1.72 8.14
CA ALA A 53 -18.84 1.84 7.54
C ALA A 53 -17.98 2.52 8.60
N VAL A 54 -17.08 1.75 9.21
CA VAL A 54 -16.01 2.30 10.02
C VAL A 54 -15.17 3.16 9.10
N ALA A 55 -15.51 4.44 8.99
CA ALA A 55 -14.58 5.43 8.52
C ALA A 55 -13.42 5.36 9.49
N ALA A 56 -12.33 4.71 9.08
CA ALA A 56 -11.07 4.80 9.80
C ALA A 56 -10.82 6.29 10.02
N ALA A 57 -10.57 6.69 11.27
CA ALA A 57 -10.27 8.07 11.57
C ALA A 57 -9.07 8.49 10.71
N GLU A 58 -9.30 9.30 9.69
CA GLU A 58 -8.25 9.86 8.85
C GLU A 58 -7.43 10.82 9.72
N ASP A 59 -6.14 10.54 9.88
CA ASP A 59 -5.23 11.49 10.51
C ASP A 59 -5.15 12.72 9.59
N PRO A 60 -5.60 13.91 10.03
CA PRO A 60 -5.61 15.11 9.18
C PRO A 60 -4.20 15.55 8.75
N ASN A 61 -3.17 14.95 9.32
CA ASN A 61 -1.79 15.23 9.07
C ASN A 61 -1.18 14.32 7.98
N ILE A 62 -1.89 13.25 7.60
CA ILE A 62 -1.50 12.39 6.47
C ILE A 62 -2.15 12.93 5.20
N LEU A 63 -1.32 13.29 4.24
CA LEU A 63 -1.74 13.66 2.89
C LEU A 63 -1.65 12.43 2.01
N HIS A 64 -2.59 12.27 1.07
CA HIS A 64 -2.60 11.15 0.14
C HIS A 64 -2.44 11.63 -1.30
N ALA A 65 -1.68 10.87 -2.08
CA ALA A 65 -1.58 11.04 -3.52
C ALA A 65 -1.34 9.68 -4.18
N ASP A 66 -1.60 9.59 -5.49
CA ASP A 66 -1.29 8.42 -6.29
C ASP A 66 -0.35 8.80 -7.44
N ALA A 67 0.60 7.93 -7.76
CA ALA A 67 1.50 8.11 -8.89
C ALA A 67 1.71 6.81 -9.65
N THR A 68 1.74 6.91 -10.97
CA THR A 68 2.00 5.76 -11.84
C THR A 68 3.36 5.93 -12.50
N MET A 69 4.22 4.93 -12.39
CA MET A 69 5.63 5.06 -12.76
C MET A 69 6.14 3.88 -13.58
N ALA A 70 7.15 4.18 -14.41
CA ALA A 70 7.77 3.19 -15.28
C ALA A 70 8.70 2.27 -14.48
N VAL A 71 8.57 0.97 -14.75
CA VAL A 71 9.42 -0.05 -14.14
C VAL A 71 10.78 -0.14 -14.82
N ILE A 72 11.82 -0.25 -14.00
CA ILE A 72 13.16 -0.64 -14.42
C ILE A 72 13.20 -2.16 -14.50
N ASN A 73 13.52 -2.68 -15.69
CA ASN A 73 13.68 -4.12 -15.90
C ASN A 73 14.73 -4.70 -14.93
N ALA A 74 14.45 -5.89 -14.38
CA ALA A 74 15.35 -6.64 -13.51
C ALA A 74 16.77 -6.81 -14.10
N ALA A 75 16.91 -6.94 -15.42
CA ALA A 75 18.22 -7.01 -16.08
C ALA A 75 19.06 -5.72 -15.90
N ASN A 76 18.40 -4.57 -15.80
CA ASN A 76 19.02 -3.26 -15.59
C ASN A 76 19.10 -2.87 -14.09
N ALA A 77 18.52 -3.67 -13.20
CA ALA A 77 18.48 -3.39 -11.77
C ALA A 77 19.85 -3.17 -11.13
N PRO A 78 20.90 -3.97 -11.40
CA PRO A 78 22.22 -3.73 -10.82
C PRO A 78 22.78 -2.36 -11.18
N LYS A 79 22.59 -1.94 -12.44
CA LYS A 79 23.05 -0.64 -12.93
C LYS A 79 22.28 0.51 -12.28
N ALA A 80 20.96 0.40 -12.23
CA ALA A 80 20.12 1.42 -11.59
C ALA A 80 20.42 1.57 -10.09
N LEU A 81 20.68 0.46 -9.39
CA LEU A 81 21.02 0.50 -7.96
C LEU A 81 22.42 1.07 -7.71
N ALA A 82 23.38 0.84 -8.60
CA ALA A 82 24.71 1.44 -8.48
C ALA A 82 24.65 2.99 -8.44
N ASP A 83 23.72 3.59 -9.19
CA ASP A 83 23.56 5.03 -9.30
C ASP A 83 22.56 5.63 -8.27
N SER A 84 21.90 4.78 -7.46
CA SER A 84 20.81 5.18 -6.55
C SER A 84 21.26 5.70 -5.18
N GLY A 85 22.53 5.45 -4.83
CA GLY A 85 23.15 5.80 -3.56
C GLY A 85 22.76 4.94 -2.35
N TYR A 86 22.09 3.79 -2.54
CA TYR A 86 21.98 2.74 -1.52
C TYR A 86 23.36 2.19 -1.13
N SER A 87 23.53 1.73 0.10
CA SER A 87 24.75 1.03 0.53
C SER A 87 24.92 -0.31 -0.19
N THR A 88 26.13 -0.86 -0.25
CA THR A 88 26.38 -2.16 -0.91
C THR A 88 25.54 -3.29 -0.33
N ALA A 89 25.29 -3.28 0.99
CA ALA A 89 24.44 -4.26 1.66
C ALA A 89 22.97 -4.12 1.22
N GLU A 90 22.44 -2.88 1.20
CA GLU A 90 21.08 -2.62 0.72
C GLU A 90 20.93 -2.94 -0.77
N GLN A 91 21.91 -2.60 -1.60
CA GLN A 91 21.88 -2.94 -3.03
C GLN A 91 21.79 -4.46 -3.25
N ALA A 92 22.56 -5.24 -2.49
CA ALA A 92 22.51 -6.70 -2.57
C ALA A 92 21.15 -7.27 -2.12
N ASP A 93 20.60 -6.72 -1.03
CA ASP A 93 19.30 -7.11 -0.51
C ASP A 93 18.15 -6.78 -1.48
N ILE A 94 18.10 -5.54 -1.98
CA ILE A 94 17.13 -5.10 -2.98
C ILE A 94 17.25 -5.95 -4.25
N LEU A 95 18.47 -6.20 -4.73
CA LEU A 95 18.68 -7.01 -5.92
C LEU A 95 18.20 -8.46 -5.71
N ALA A 96 18.37 -9.01 -4.51
CA ALA A 96 17.87 -10.33 -4.17
C ALA A 96 16.32 -10.35 -4.19
N ALA A 97 15.67 -9.33 -3.62
CA ALA A 97 14.21 -9.18 -3.65
C ALA A 97 13.68 -9.02 -5.10
N VAL A 98 14.36 -8.27 -5.96
CA VAL A 98 14.03 -8.14 -7.39
C VAL A 98 14.12 -9.50 -8.11
N LYS A 99 15.18 -10.28 -7.85
CA LYS A 99 15.36 -11.62 -8.44
C LYS A 99 14.30 -12.62 -7.98
N ARG A 100 13.81 -12.48 -6.74
CA ARG A 100 12.69 -13.26 -6.20
C ARG A 100 11.31 -12.77 -6.68
N HIS A 101 11.27 -11.71 -7.49
CA HIS A 101 10.05 -11.05 -7.94
C HIS A 101 9.17 -10.48 -6.82
N GLU A 102 9.76 -10.23 -5.64
CA GLU A 102 9.05 -9.65 -4.48
C GLU A 102 8.85 -8.14 -4.67
N VAL A 103 9.79 -7.48 -5.35
CA VAL A 103 9.76 -6.05 -5.64
C VAL A 103 10.11 -5.77 -7.09
N LYS A 104 9.62 -4.64 -7.59
CA LYS A 104 10.00 -4.00 -8.84
C LYS A 104 10.76 -2.72 -8.52
N LEU A 105 11.74 -2.38 -9.35
CA LEU A 105 12.42 -1.10 -9.25
C LEU A 105 11.69 -0.09 -10.10
N VAL A 106 11.45 1.09 -9.54
CA VAL A 106 10.80 2.21 -10.20
C VAL A 106 11.70 3.42 -10.13
N ALA A 107 11.78 4.17 -11.24
CA ALA A 107 12.44 5.48 -11.26
C ALA A 107 11.39 6.57 -10.95
N MET A 108 11.58 7.27 -9.84
CA MET A 108 10.78 8.44 -9.45
C MET A 108 11.63 9.71 -9.58
N PRO A 109 11.47 10.50 -10.64
CA PRO A 109 12.09 11.82 -10.73
C PRO A 109 11.35 12.78 -9.80
N VAL A 110 12.05 13.31 -8.80
CA VAL A 110 11.54 14.32 -7.87
C VAL A 110 12.19 15.67 -8.12
N TYR A 111 11.44 16.75 -7.98
CA TYR A 111 11.95 18.12 -8.10
C TYR A 111 11.31 19.04 -7.06
N ASP A 112 11.92 20.19 -6.84
CA ASP A 112 11.35 21.27 -6.03
C ASP A 112 10.27 22.01 -6.84
N ALA A 113 9.01 21.80 -6.47
CA ALA A 113 7.87 22.45 -7.14
C ALA A 113 7.64 23.89 -6.65
N THR A 114 8.19 24.25 -5.49
CA THR A 114 7.97 25.56 -4.84
C THR A 114 9.13 26.53 -5.02
N GLY A 115 10.31 26.04 -5.40
CA GLY A 115 11.54 26.85 -5.45
C GLY A 115 12.10 27.19 -4.06
N ALA A 116 11.54 26.62 -2.99
CA ALA A 116 11.94 26.88 -1.61
C ALA A 116 13.14 26.02 -1.17
N GLY A 117 13.49 24.99 -1.94
CA GLY A 117 14.50 24.00 -1.63
C GLY A 117 14.11 23.08 -0.48
N GLY A 118 15.12 22.46 0.14
CA GLY A 118 14.97 21.55 1.28
C GLY A 118 15.34 20.11 0.92
N ALA A 119 15.07 19.19 1.85
CA ALA A 119 15.25 17.76 1.62
C ALA A 119 14.04 16.99 2.10
N ILE A 120 13.73 15.91 1.39
CA ILE A 120 12.68 14.96 1.75
C ILE A 120 13.30 13.59 2.03
N THR A 121 12.71 12.86 2.97
CA THR A 121 12.98 11.44 3.19
C THR A 121 11.84 10.66 2.57
N ILE A 122 12.19 9.75 1.68
CA ILE A 122 11.29 8.84 0.98
C ILE A 122 11.47 7.46 1.60
N VAL A 123 10.40 6.87 2.10
CA VAL A 123 10.40 5.57 2.76
C VAL A 123 9.60 4.58 1.90
N CYS A 124 10.26 3.49 1.50
CA CYS A 124 9.69 2.37 0.74
C CYS A 124 9.92 1.07 1.53
N GLY A 125 8.91 0.63 2.29
CA GLY A 125 9.04 -0.58 3.11
C GLY A 125 10.24 -0.48 4.07
N PRO A 126 11.21 -1.41 4.03
CA PRO A 126 12.39 -1.36 4.90
C PRO A 126 13.48 -0.39 4.43
N TRP A 127 13.37 0.18 3.23
CA TRP A 127 14.39 1.04 2.64
C TRP A 127 13.96 2.52 2.70
N GLN A 128 14.92 3.41 2.97
CA GLN A 128 14.66 4.84 3.00
C GLN A 128 15.77 5.63 2.31
N ARG A 129 15.39 6.77 1.72
CA ARG A 129 16.31 7.66 1.01
C ARG A 129 16.01 9.11 1.33
N THR A 130 17.03 9.83 1.78
CA THR A 130 16.96 11.29 1.89
C THR A 130 17.50 11.92 0.62
N VAL A 131 16.70 12.79 0.02
CA VAL A 131 17.00 13.43 -1.27
C VAL A 131 16.80 14.93 -1.13
N SER A 132 17.81 15.70 -1.51
CA SER A 132 17.71 17.15 -1.60
C SER A 132 16.85 17.52 -2.79
N LEU A 133 15.87 18.40 -2.57
CA LEU A 133 15.01 18.92 -3.63
C LEU A 133 15.78 20.00 -4.42
N LEU A 134 15.82 19.81 -5.73
CA LEU A 134 16.46 20.72 -6.69
C LEU A 134 15.43 21.16 -7.74
N PRO A 135 15.62 22.34 -8.37
CA PRO A 135 14.77 22.76 -9.49
C PRO A 135 14.81 21.76 -10.67
N THR A 136 15.95 21.09 -10.84
CA THR A 136 16.13 20.04 -11.83
C THR A 136 15.67 18.69 -11.26
N PRO A 137 14.85 17.90 -11.98
CA PRO A 137 14.43 16.59 -11.54
C PRO A 137 15.60 15.65 -11.23
N THR A 138 15.62 15.12 -10.01
CA THR A 138 16.57 14.12 -9.54
C THR A 138 15.87 12.78 -9.47
N THR A 139 16.43 11.76 -10.13
CA THR A 139 15.81 10.43 -10.18
C THR A 139 16.14 9.63 -8.92
N VAL A 140 15.10 9.15 -8.24
CA VAL A 140 15.19 8.29 -7.07
C VAL A 140 14.74 6.88 -7.45
N ILE A 141 15.54 5.87 -7.10
CA ILE A 141 15.19 4.47 -7.38
C ILE A 141 14.43 3.91 -6.18
N LEU A 142 13.19 3.50 -6.42
CA LEU A 142 12.29 2.99 -5.39
C LEU A 142 12.08 1.49 -5.58
N PRO A 143 12.47 0.66 -4.61
CA PRO A 143 12.05 -0.74 -4.54
C PRO A 143 10.64 -0.82 -3.97
N ILE A 144 9.65 -1.12 -4.82
CA ILE A 144 8.25 -1.24 -4.43
C ILE A 144 7.67 -2.58 -4.85
N ALA A 145 6.63 -3.06 -4.16
CA ALA A 145 5.78 -4.11 -4.71
C ALA A 145 5.02 -3.61 -5.95
N ILE A 146 4.21 -4.45 -6.61
CA ILE A 146 3.42 -4.06 -7.81
C ILE A 146 2.63 -2.76 -7.57
N SER A 147 2.10 -2.62 -6.36
CA SER A 147 1.63 -1.37 -5.78
C SER A 147 2.26 -1.22 -4.41
N GLY A 148 2.88 -0.07 -4.12
CA GLY A 148 3.52 0.19 -2.83
C GLY A 148 3.13 1.54 -2.27
N ALA A 149 2.90 1.61 -0.96
CA ALA A 149 2.83 2.87 -0.24
C ALA A 149 4.27 3.40 -0.07
N VAL A 150 4.45 4.67 -0.42
CA VAL A 150 5.71 5.39 -0.31
C VAL A 150 5.46 6.61 0.55
N ASP A 151 6.06 6.64 1.73
CA ASP A 151 5.87 7.78 2.64
C ASP A 151 6.96 8.82 2.39
N ILE A 152 6.54 10.07 2.23
CA ILE A 152 7.40 11.22 2.01
C ILE A 152 7.28 12.14 3.22
N LEU A 153 8.42 12.35 3.87
CA LEU A 153 8.53 13.17 5.07
C LEU A 153 9.50 14.32 4.83
N PRO A 154 9.29 15.49 5.45
CA PRO A 154 10.27 16.56 5.41
C PRO A 154 11.51 16.15 6.23
N ALA A 155 12.67 16.04 5.58
CA ALA A 155 13.95 15.75 6.25
C ALA A 155 14.51 17.00 6.95
N THR A 156 14.19 18.18 6.43
CA THR A 156 14.47 19.49 7.03
C THR A 156 13.16 20.14 7.46
N PRO A 157 13.12 20.91 8.58
CA PRO A 157 11.92 21.62 9.00
C PRO A 157 11.33 22.46 7.85
N PRO A 158 10.05 22.25 7.47
CA PRO A 158 9.43 23.03 6.41
C PRO A 158 9.38 24.51 6.78
N GLY A 159 9.69 25.38 5.82
CA GLY A 159 9.56 26.82 5.99
C GLY A 159 8.09 27.28 6.04
N PRO A 160 7.81 28.59 6.14
CA PRO A 160 6.45 29.12 6.13
C PRO A 160 5.68 28.83 4.83
N MET A 161 6.39 28.61 3.73
CA MET A 161 5.82 28.18 2.44
C MET A 161 5.61 26.65 2.35
N GLY A 162 6.03 25.89 3.36
CA GLY A 162 6.10 24.43 3.32
C GLY A 162 7.27 23.90 2.47
N THR A 163 7.36 22.57 2.36
CA THR A 163 8.28 21.88 1.44
C THR A 163 7.45 21.31 0.30
N GLY A 164 7.52 21.93 -0.89
CA GLY A 164 6.79 21.46 -2.06
C GLY A 164 7.65 20.63 -2.98
N SER A 165 7.23 19.40 -3.24
CA SER A 165 7.86 18.52 -4.22
C SER A 165 6.93 18.25 -5.40
N GLY A 166 7.51 17.90 -6.53
CA GLY A 166 6.81 17.32 -7.66
C GLY A 166 7.45 15.99 -8.04
N ALA A 167 6.67 15.11 -8.65
CA ALA A 167 7.14 13.87 -9.24
C ALA A 167 6.86 13.86 -10.74
N VAL A 168 7.70 13.19 -11.53
CA VAL A 168 7.41 12.94 -12.95
C VAL A 168 6.87 11.52 -13.09
N THR A 169 5.61 11.43 -13.52
CA THR A 169 4.89 10.16 -13.72
C THR A 169 4.87 9.78 -15.20
N VAL A 170 4.33 8.61 -15.52
CA VAL A 170 4.07 8.21 -16.93
C VAL A 170 3.11 9.15 -17.66
N PHE A 171 2.30 9.92 -16.91
CA PHE A 171 1.36 10.90 -17.45
C PHE A 171 1.96 12.32 -17.53
N GLY A 172 3.23 12.48 -17.12
CA GLY A 172 3.92 13.77 -17.08
C GLY A 172 4.18 14.28 -15.65
N PRO A 173 4.63 15.54 -15.51
CA PRO A 173 4.88 16.16 -14.20
C PRO A 173 3.59 16.26 -13.38
N GLN A 174 3.68 15.84 -12.12
CA GLN A 174 2.60 15.91 -11.15
C GLN A 174 3.11 16.64 -9.91
N ALA A 175 2.44 17.73 -9.53
CA ALA A 175 2.71 18.39 -8.27
C ALA A 175 2.24 17.49 -7.11
N LEU A 176 3.10 17.31 -6.10
CA LEU A 176 2.71 16.61 -4.88
C LEU A 176 2.18 17.62 -3.85
N PRO A 177 1.35 17.18 -2.89
CA PRO A 177 0.91 18.02 -1.79
C PRO A 177 2.10 18.65 -1.05
N VAL A 178 1.98 19.93 -0.71
CA VAL A 178 3.00 20.66 0.04
C VAL A 178 3.03 20.16 1.48
N LEU A 179 4.22 19.80 1.96
CA LEU A 179 4.42 19.31 3.32
C LEU A 179 4.64 20.48 4.28
N TYR A 180 3.81 20.55 5.33
CA TYR A 180 4.03 21.43 6.47
C TYR A 180 4.54 20.65 7.67
N LYS A 181 4.86 21.35 8.76
CA LYS A 181 5.40 20.73 9.97
C LYS A 181 4.39 19.73 10.54
N GLY A 182 4.83 18.48 10.66
CA GLY A 182 4.02 17.37 11.14
C GLY A 182 3.48 16.51 10.01
N ASN A 183 3.33 17.04 8.80
CA ASN A 183 2.71 16.29 7.72
C ASN A 183 3.57 15.12 7.24
N THR A 184 2.88 14.06 6.83
CA THR A 184 3.44 12.96 6.06
C THR A 184 2.62 12.83 4.78
N LEU A 185 3.28 12.70 3.63
CA LEU A 185 2.60 12.39 2.38
C LEU A 185 2.74 10.90 2.10
N SER A 186 1.65 10.16 2.16
CA SER A 186 1.60 8.77 1.73
C SER A 186 1.22 8.72 0.25
N LEU A 187 2.17 8.28 -0.58
CA LEU A 187 2.04 8.19 -2.02
C LEU A 187 1.82 6.73 -2.43
N THR A 188 0.68 6.41 -3.01
CA THR A 188 0.48 5.09 -3.63
C THR A 188 1.18 5.08 -4.99
N VAL A 189 2.23 4.26 -5.13
CA VAL A 189 2.95 4.12 -6.39
C VAL A 189 2.54 2.84 -7.10
N LEU A 190 2.11 2.97 -8.36
CA LEU A 190 1.78 1.87 -9.25
C LEU A 190 2.89 1.65 -10.28
N ALA A 191 3.42 0.43 -10.32
CA ALA A 191 4.42 0.00 -11.27
C ALA A 191 3.79 -0.43 -12.60
N GLN A 192 4.10 0.25 -13.71
CA GLN A 192 3.66 -0.09 -15.07
C GLN A 192 4.78 -0.67 -15.93
#